data_AF-A0A9E4G350-F1
#
_entry.id   AF-A0A9E4G350-F1
#
_cell.length_a   1.000
_cell.length_b   1.000
_cell.length_c   1.000
_cell.angle_alpha   90.00
_cell.angle_beta   90.00
_cell.angle_gamma   90.00
#
_symmetry.space_group_name_H-M   'P 1'
#
loop_
_entity.id
_entity.type
_entity.pdbx_description
1 polymer ?
#
loop_
_entity_poly.entity_id
_entity_poly.type
_entity_poly.pdbx_seq_one_letter_code
_entity_poly.pdbx_strand_id
1 'polypeptide(L)'
;MTETATLTIQPDEIIGAAHDHLYGANLEHIGQGIYGSLWAEMLRDRKFAGNDRMYTAPSEGLHNVHPSIGIVLPWEAQNPDYEALRYVHDNTVFYTGQQSQRISIRIADGQQRGIKQGSLYLQAERDYELRLALKGEGQALSARLGEEDWRIDAVDGGWTTWRHTFRAAGENPKGQLSLTISEGSLWIGCASLMPTDNVGGFRADVIDALRDWSPTQLRWPGGNFVSAYDWRLGVGDRDLRPSYLDPAWWQWESNDVGTDEFIDLCRLIGAEPVLTANMGTGTAEEAAAWVEYCNGDAATEYGALRAEHGYAQPHDVRVWFVGNEQYGNWQVGHCDPETYARRYLEFARAMRAVDDRLTLLGVGVPSNLYAHWNEQVLGMAADEMDQYSIHYYSLRTEKLEVTPDRELMVMPKIAAWHEVEQMLDATLAVMDRYGGGSLPVAFDEWNTYVGAKAPDYIEDYTLADALYTGGLMNACLQRADRIKYSAIYHLTNVMGSYVASPLYEWEMVFLGRRGGWVALS
;
A
#
# COMPACT_ATOMS: atom_id res chain seq x y z
N MET A 1 42.13 -22.84 -11.89
CA MET A 1 42.68 -23.32 -10.62
C MET A 1 41.51 -23.89 -9.84
N THR A 2 41.63 -25.09 -9.26
CA THR A 2 40.64 -25.58 -8.29
C THR A 2 40.97 -24.94 -6.96
N GLU A 3 40.26 -23.86 -6.62
CA GLU A 3 40.34 -23.29 -5.28
C GLU A 3 39.62 -24.22 -4.31
N THR A 4 40.22 -24.47 -3.16
CA THR A 4 39.63 -25.27 -2.09
C THR A 4 39.25 -24.32 -0.95
N ALA A 5 37.95 -24.19 -0.68
CA ALA A 5 37.45 -23.51 0.50
C ALA A 5 37.31 -24.52 1.65
N THR A 6 37.74 -24.15 2.86
CA THR A 6 37.56 -24.98 4.07
C THR A 6 36.62 -24.24 5.02
N LEU A 7 35.51 -24.87 5.38
CA LEU A 7 34.58 -24.37 6.41
C LEU A 7 34.82 -25.16 7.70
N THR A 8 35.20 -24.47 8.77
CA THR A 8 35.30 -25.05 10.12
C THR A 8 34.04 -24.69 10.88
N ILE A 9 33.31 -25.69 11.37
CA ILE A 9 32.10 -25.50 12.19
C ILE A 9 32.46 -25.81 13.64
N GLN A 10 32.18 -24.87 14.55
CA GLN A 10 32.35 -25.03 15.99
C GLN A 10 30.97 -25.28 16.63
N PRO A 11 30.55 -26.55 16.82
CA PRO A 11 29.18 -26.86 17.27
C PRO A 11 28.87 -26.40 18.69
N ASP A 12 29.90 -26.19 19.53
CA ASP A 12 29.76 -25.78 20.93
C ASP A 12 29.78 -24.24 21.11
N GLU A 13 30.00 -23.48 20.03
CA GLU A 13 30.02 -22.01 20.04
C GLU A 13 28.73 -21.45 19.47
N ILE A 14 27.73 -21.26 20.35
CA ILE A 14 26.43 -20.70 19.98
C ILE A 14 26.50 -19.17 20.06
N ILE A 15 26.42 -18.50 18.92
CA ILE A 15 26.48 -17.03 18.82
C ILE A 15 25.13 -16.35 19.11
N GLY A 16 24.01 -17.07 19.02
CA GLY A 16 22.67 -16.55 19.25
C GLY A 16 21.59 -17.50 18.76
N ALA A 17 20.34 -17.24 19.14
CA ALA A 17 19.18 -17.93 18.60
C ALA A 17 18.58 -17.10 17.46
N ALA A 18 18.41 -17.72 16.29
CA ALA A 18 17.67 -17.12 15.18
C ALA A 18 16.22 -16.87 15.65
N HIS A 19 15.78 -15.63 15.54
CA HIS A 19 14.42 -15.24 15.92
C HIS A 19 13.47 -15.48 14.74
N ASP A 20 12.22 -15.84 15.03
CA ASP A 20 11.24 -16.15 13.98
C ASP A 20 10.99 -14.95 13.05
N HIS A 21 11.15 -13.71 13.53
CA HIS A 21 11.00 -12.49 12.70
C HIS A 21 12.21 -12.13 11.82
N LEU A 22 13.23 -13.01 11.69
CA LEU A 22 14.38 -12.72 10.83
C LEU A 22 14.07 -12.76 9.32
N TYR A 23 12.94 -13.34 8.91
CA TYR A 23 12.60 -13.52 7.50
C TYR A 23 11.19 -12.98 7.19
N GLY A 24 11.07 -11.67 7.01
CA GLY A 24 9.80 -11.06 6.58
C GLY A 24 9.97 -10.00 5.50
N ALA A 25 8.88 -9.29 5.22
CA ALA A 25 8.85 -8.18 4.26
C ALA A 25 8.00 -7.01 4.76
N ASN A 26 8.17 -5.88 4.08
CA ASN A 26 7.30 -4.72 4.20
C ASN A 26 6.17 -4.77 3.17
N LEU A 27 5.05 -4.13 3.53
CA LEU A 27 3.92 -3.83 2.68
C LEU A 27 3.42 -2.39 2.91
N GLU A 28 3.40 -1.61 1.84
CA GLU A 28 3.06 -0.20 1.79
C GLU A 28 2.02 0.08 0.70
N HIS A 29 1.17 1.08 0.93
CA HIS A 29 0.33 1.69 -0.08
C HIS A 29 1.16 2.62 -0.99
N ILE A 30 1.91 2.00 -1.90
CA ILE A 30 2.78 2.68 -2.87
C ILE A 30 2.74 1.91 -4.21
N GLY A 31 2.75 2.67 -5.31
CA GLY A 31 2.87 2.16 -6.66
C GLY A 31 1.89 1.04 -6.94
N GLN A 32 2.44 -0.13 -7.27
CA GLN A 32 1.67 -1.35 -7.52
C GLN A 32 1.88 -2.41 -6.44
N GLY A 33 2.27 -1.99 -5.22
CA GLY A 33 2.59 -2.89 -4.11
C GLY A 33 1.39 -3.67 -3.61
N ILE A 34 0.19 -3.05 -3.61
CA ILE A 34 -1.08 -3.66 -3.22
C ILE A 34 -2.03 -3.71 -4.42
N TYR A 35 -2.35 -2.55 -4.98
CA TYR A 35 -3.24 -2.43 -6.14
C TYR A 35 -2.48 -2.73 -7.42
N GLY A 36 -3.00 -3.64 -8.25
CA GLY A 36 -2.32 -4.12 -9.46
C GLY A 36 -1.43 -5.34 -9.25
N SER A 37 -1.15 -5.73 -8.00
CA SER A 37 -0.43 -6.97 -7.67
C SER A 37 -1.23 -7.91 -6.79
N LEU A 38 -1.46 -7.56 -5.52
CA LEU A 38 -2.11 -8.41 -4.51
C LEU A 38 -3.63 -8.36 -4.61
N TRP A 39 -4.19 -7.16 -4.73
CA TRP A 39 -5.62 -6.93 -4.70
C TRP A 39 -6.27 -7.30 -6.05
N ALA A 40 -7.40 -8.01 -6.00
CA ALA A 40 -8.05 -8.56 -7.20
C ALA A 40 -8.95 -7.56 -7.94
N GLU A 41 -9.10 -6.33 -7.44
CA GLU A 41 -9.86 -5.28 -8.12
C GLU A 41 -9.23 -4.98 -9.48
N MET A 42 -10.05 -5.06 -10.52
CA MET A 42 -9.62 -4.77 -11.88
C MET A 42 -9.88 -3.33 -12.28
N LEU A 43 -10.88 -2.67 -11.67
CA LEU A 43 -11.18 -1.27 -11.97
C LEU A 43 -10.30 -0.34 -11.14
N ARG A 44 -9.66 0.60 -11.81
CA ARG A 44 -8.93 1.69 -11.17
C ARG A 44 -9.86 2.82 -10.83
N ASP A 45 -9.47 3.57 -9.80
CA ASP A 45 -10.26 4.65 -9.22
C ASP A 45 -11.77 4.33 -9.17
N ARG A 46 -12.04 3.21 -8.54
CA ARG A 46 -13.35 2.57 -8.55
C ARG A 46 -14.42 3.36 -7.78
N LYS A 47 -14.00 4.35 -6.96
CA LYS A 47 -14.84 5.26 -6.18
C LYS A 47 -14.90 6.67 -6.79
N PHE A 48 -14.37 6.86 -8.00
CA PHE A 48 -14.33 8.16 -8.69
C PHE A 48 -13.68 9.25 -7.83
N ALA A 49 -12.62 8.84 -7.13
CA ALA A 49 -11.78 9.65 -6.30
C ALA A 49 -10.61 10.18 -7.10
N GLY A 50 -10.65 11.45 -7.48
CA GLY A 50 -9.55 11.93 -8.29
C GLY A 50 -9.74 13.30 -8.90
N ASN A 51 -8.86 13.56 -9.84
CA ASN A 51 -8.93 14.72 -10.69
C ASN A 51 -9.58 14.33 -12.02
N ASP A 52 -10.32 15.25 -12.59
CA ASP A 52 -10.74 15.18 -13.98
C ASP A 52 -9.80 16.00 -14.87
N ARG A 53 -10.02 15.98 -16.19
CA ARG A 53 -9.21 16.74 -17.14
C ARG A 53 -9.43 18.26 -17.11
N MET A 54 -10.23 18.81 -16.18
CA MET A 54 -10.33 20.27 -15.99
C MET A 54 -9.10 20.83 -15.27
N TYR A 55 -8.38 20.00 -14.51
CA TYR A 55 -7.28 20.43 -13.65
C TYR A 55 -5.88 20.43 -14.30
N THR A 56 -5.73 19.94 -15.54
CA THR A 56 -4.41 19.85 -16.19
C THR A 56 -3.79 21.19 -16.58
N ALA A 57 -4.58 22.27 -16.67
CA ALA A 57 -4.14 23.67 -16.51
C ALA A 57 -5.36 24.60 -16.61
N PRO A 58 -5.47 25.68 -15.81
CA PRO A 58 -6.59 26.64 -15.89
C PRO A 58 -6.79 27.23 -17.29
N SER A 59 -5.71 27.39 -18.06
CA SER A 59 -5.73 27.88 -19.44
C SER A 59 -6.10 26.81 -20.47
N GLU A 60 -5.79 25.53 -20.22
CA GLU A 60 -6.09 24.46 -21.17
C GLU A 60 -7.55 24.01 -21.10
N GLY A 61 -8.11 23.88 -19.90
CA GLY A 61 -9.51 23.49 -19.70
C GLY A 61 -10.54 24.52 -20.17
N LEU A 62 -10.15 25.80 -20.29
CA LEU A 62 -11.00 26.88 -20.82
C LEU A 62 -10.93 27.04 -22.35
N HIS A 63 -9.89 26.52 -22.99
CA HIS A 63 -9.63 26.76 -24.43
C HIS A 63 -9.72 25.48 -25.28
N ASN A 64 -9.49 24.30 -24.71
CA ASN A 64 -9.60 23.02 -25.39
C ASN A 64 -10.66 22.16 -24.70
N VAL A 65 -11.85 22.08 -25.30
CA VAL A 65 -12.92 21.21 -24.82
C VAL A 65 -12.48 19.76 -25.02
N HIS A 66 -12.14 19.06 -23.95
CA HIS A 66 -11.75 17.65 -23.96
C HIS A 66 -12.98 16.74 -23.77
N PRO A 67 -13.12 15.62 -24.52
CA PRO A 67 -14.36 14.83 -24.52
C PRO A 67 -14.73 14.19 -23.19
N SER A 68 -13.75 14.08 -22.28
CA SER A 68 -13.89 13.53 -20.93
C SER A 68 -13.82 14.60 -19.82
N ILE A 69 -14.06 15.88 -20.12
CA ILE A 69 -14.22 16.90 -19.07
C ILE A 69 -15.34 16.48 -18.12
N GLY A 70 -15.11 16.58 -16.81
CA GLY A 70 -16.06 16.16 -15.78
C GLY A 70 -16.04 14.66 -15.47
N ILE A 71 -15.10 13.90 -16.05
CA ILE A 71 -14.87 12.47 -15.77
C ILE A 71 -13.54 12.30 -15.05
N VAL A 72 -13.56 11.58 -13.93
CA VAL A 72 -12.35 11.29 -13.14
C VAL A 72 -11.45 10.28 -13.85
N LEU A 73 -10.15 10.53 -13.89
CA LEU A 73 -9.19 9.61 -14.50
C LEU A 73 -9.03 8.32 -13.64
N PRO A 74 -8.90 7.13 -14.26
CA PRO A 74 -8.76 6.86 -15.70
C PRO A 74 -10.05 6.54 -16.44
N TRP A 75 -11.20 6.89 -15.89
CA TRP A 75 -12.44 6.74 -16.63
C TRP A 75 -12.47 7.70 -17.83
N GLU A 76 -13.05 7.22 -18.93
CA GLU A 76 -13.16 7.96 -20.17
C GLU A 76 -14.61 8.12 -20.58
N ALA A 77 -14.87 9.10 -21.45
CA ALA A 77 -16.16 9.25 -22.06
C ALA A 77 -16.47 8.11 -23.05
N GLN A 78 -17.70 7.62 -23.00
CA GLN A 78 -18.30 6.72 -23.97
C GLN A 78 -19.35 7.48 -24.78
N ASN A 79 -19.12 7.57 -26.10
CA ASN A 79 -19.97 8.32 -27.04
C ASN A 79 -20.22 9.80 -26.60
N PRO A 80 -19.15 10.60 -26.41
CA PRO A 80 -19.27 11.99 -25.95
C PRO A 80 -19.95 12.91 -26.98
N ASP A 81 -20.75 13.85 -26.47
CA ASP A 81 -21.36 14.94 -27.24
C ASP A 81 -21.61 16.13 -26.29
N TYR A 82 -20.92 17.25 -26.51
CA TYR A 82 -20.94 18.38 -25.56
C TYR A 82 -22.28 19.12 -25.49
N GLU A 83 -23.12 18.98 -26.51
CA GLU A 83 -24.45 19.59 -26.50
C GLU A 83 -25.45 18.68 -25.81
N ALA A 84 -25.39 17.38 -26.12
CA ALA A 84 -26.35 16.39 -25.64
C ALA A 84 -26.03 15.82 -24.25
N LEU A 85 -24.81 15.97 -23.74
CA LEU A 85 -24.34 15.27 -22.55
C LEU A 85 -23.53 16.19 -21.63
N ARG A 86 -23.65 15.98 -20.32
CA ARG A 86 -22.81 16.62 -19.32
C ARG A 86 -22.31 15.59 -18.31
N TYR A 87 -20.99 15.52 -18.15
CA TYR A 87 -20.36 14.86 -17.02
C TYR A 87 -20.12 15.87 -15.91
N VAL A 88 -20.32 15.45 -14.67
CA VAL A 88 -19.99 16.24 -13.50
C VAL A 88 -19.36 15.34 -12.46
N HIS A 89 -18.23 15.81 -11.96
CA HIS A 89 -17.68 15.32 -10.72
C HIS A 89 -18.46 15.95 -9.55
N ASP A 90 -19.47 15.23 -9.04
CA ASP A 90 -20.53 15.81 -8.21
C ASP A 90 -20.21 15.68 -6.73
N ASN A 91 -19.99 16.82 -6.07
CA ASN A 91 -19.71 16.91 -4.63
C ASN A 91 -20.94 17.26 -3.78
N THR A 92 -22.13 17.28 -4.39
CA THR A 92 -23.40 17.55 -3.69
C THR A 92 -24.24 16.29 -3.48
N VAL A 93 -24.03 15.28 -4.33
CA VAL A 93 -24.67 13.98 -4.26
C VAL A 93 -23.57 12.94 -4.43
N PHE A 94 -23.23 12.25 -3.35
CA PHE A 94 -22.16 11.25 -3.34
C PHE A 94 -22.53 10.06 -2.45
N TYR A 95 -21.83 8.95 -2.68
CA TYR A 95 -22.06 7.68 -1.99
C TYR A 95 -21.06 7.46 -0.85
N THR A 96 -19.79 7.78 -1.11
CA THR A 96 -18.69 7.71 -0.14
C THR A 96 -17.77 8.91 -0.32
N GLY A 97 -17.00 9.25 0.71
CA GLY A 97 -16.06 10.36 0.68
C GLY A 97 -16.71 11.70 0.40
N GLN A 98 -16.33 12.33 -0.72
CA GLN A 98 -16.73 13.70 -1.04
C GLN A 98 -17.38 13.85 -2.42
N GLN A 99 -17.48 12.77 -3.21
CA GLN A 99 -17.84 12.88 -4.62
C GLN A 99 -18.38 11.60 -5.24
N SER A 100 -19.07 11.75 -6.38
CA SER A 100 -19.44 10.66 -7.28
C SER A 100 -19.39 11.12 -8.74
N GLN A 101 -19.39 10.16 -9.67
CA GLN A 101 -19.48 10.48 -11.09
C GLN A 101 -20.94 10.66 -11.50
N ARG A 102 -21.30 11.86 -11.97
CA ARG A 102 -22.61 12.13 -12.57
C ARG A 102 -22.54 12.20 -14.08
N ILE A 103 -23.54 11.62 -14.74
CA ILE A 103 -23.77 11.62 -16.18
C ILE A 103 -25.20 12.16 -16.38
N SER A 104 -25.37 13.26 -17.13
CA SER A 104 -26.68 13.86 -17.39
C SER A 104 -26.92 14.04 -18.88
N ILE A 105 -27.95 13.41 -19.41
CA ILE A 105 -28.39 13.58 -20.80
C ILE A 105 -29.22 14.87 -20.88
N ARG A 106 -28.75 15.84 -21.68
CA ARG A 106 -29.40 17.14 -21.92
C ARG A 106 -30.34 17.09 -23.13
N ILE A 107 -30.01 16.26 -24.12
CA ILE A 107 -30.81 16.05 -25.33
C ILE A 107 -31.03 14.55 -25.47
N ALA A 108 -32.27 14.10 -25.30
CA ALA A 108 -32.65 12.70 -25.48
C ALA A 108 -32.80 12.38 -26.99
N ASP A 109 -31.68 12.08 -27.64
CA ASP A 109 -31.60 11.68 -29.06
C ASP A 109 -31.65 10.15 -29.25
N GLY A 110 -31.85 9.40 -28.16
CA GLY A 110 -31.90 7.93 -28.13
C GLY A 110 -30.53 7.25 -28.16
N GLN A 111 -29.41 8.00 -28.25
CA GLN A 111 -28.07 7.44 -28.22
C GLN A 111 -27.68 7.02 -26.80
N GLN A 112 -26.97 5.89 -26.68
CA GLN A 112 -26.35 5.47 -25.42
C GLN A 112 -25.06 6.25 -25.20
N ARG A 113 -24.96 6.93 -24.06
CA ARG A 113 -23.81 7.79 -23.69
C ARG A 113 -23.47 7.61 -22.22
N GLY A 114 -22.20 7.72 -21.87
CA GLY A 114 -21.77 7.56 -20.48
C GLY A 114 -20.27 7.40 -20.32
N ILE A 115 -19.80 6.53 -19.44
CA ILE A 115 -18.38 6.38 -19.14
C ILE A 115 -17.88 4.98 -19.48
N LYS A 116 -16.55 4.82 -19.56
CA LYS A 116 -15.90 3.52 -19.74
C LYS A 116 -14.53 3.45 -19.08
N GLN A 117 -14.05 2.25 -18.83
CA GLN A 117 -12.67 1.96 -18.46
C GLN A 117 -12.18 0.73 -19.22
N GLY A 118 -11.02 0.84 -19.87
CA GLY A 118 -10.40 -0.23 -20.64
C GLY A 118 -9.30 -0.98 -19.88
N SER A 119 -8.58 -1.83 -20.63
CA SER A 119 -7.45 -2.66 -20.14
C SER A 119 -7.84 -3.64 -19.03
N LEU A 120 -9.04 -4.20 -19.16
CA LEU A 120 -9.55 -5.23 -18.26
C LEU A 120 -9.29 -6.60 -18.88
N TYR A 121 -8.28 -7.30 -18.36
CA TYR A 121 -7.95 -8.63 -18.86
C TYR A 121 -8.95 -9.68 -18.36
N LEU A 122 -9.82 -10.16 -19.26
CA LEU A 122 -10.75 -11.26 -18.99
C LEU A 122 -10.14 -12.56 -19.48
N GLN A 123 -10.08 -13.53 -18.60
CA GLN A 123 -9.63 -14.88 -18.89
C GLN A 123 -10.84 -15.71 -19.33
N ALA A 124 -10.67 -16.48 -20.39
CA ALA A 124 -11.71 -17.41 -20.84
C ALA A 124 -12.13 -18.34 -19.69
N GLU A 125 -13.42 -18.64 -19.60
CA GLU A 125 -13.94 -19.65 -18.66
C GLU A 125 -13.74 -19.31 -17.16
N ARG A 126 -13.45 -18.03 -16.85
CA ARG A 126 -13.38 -17.51 -15.48
C ARG A 126 -14.63 -16.74 -15.12
N ASP A 127 -15.05 -16.86 -13.86
CA ASP A 127 -16.21 -16.19 -13.31
C ASP A 127 -15.79 -14.86 -12.66
N TYR A 128 -16.60 -13.82 -12.85
CA TYR A 128 -16.37 -12.46 -12.37
C TYR A 128 -17.64 -11.88 -11.75
N GLU A 129 -17.48 -10.99 -10.77
CA GLU A 129 -18.56 -10.19 -10.20
C GLU A 129 -18.37 -8.71 -10.59
N LEU A 130 -19.40 -8.14 -11.22
CA LEU A 130 -19.55 -6.70 -11.42
C LEU A 130 -20.49 -6.15 -10.34
N ARG A 131 -20.02 -5.16 -9.58
CA ARG A 131 -20.82 -4.45 -8.57
C ARG A 131 -20.86 -2.95 -8.90
N LEU A 132 -22.05 -2.37 -8.84
CA LEU A 132 -22.29 -0.96 -9.14
C LEU A 132 -23.16 -0.31 -8.06
N ALA A 133 -22.64 0.68 -7.35
CA ALA A 133 -23.42 1.55 -6.47
C ALA A 133 -23.96 2.74 -7.27
N LEU A 134 -25.27 2.76 -7.48
CA LEU A 134 -25.95 3.62 -8.45
C LEU A 134 -27.07 4.42 -7.79
N LYS A 135 -27.32 5.61 -8.33
CA LYS A 135 -28.50 6.42 -8.07
C LYS A 135 -28.94 7.05 -9.38
N GLY A 136 -30.23 7.14 -9.62
CA GLY A 136 -30.81 7.64 -10.86
C GLY A 136 -32.13 8.35 -10.65
N GLU A 137 -32.91 8.42 -11.73
CA GLU A 137 -34.21 9.09 -11.83
C GLU A 137 -35.28 8.14 -12.39
N GLY A 138 -35.02 6.82 -12.36
CA GLY A 138 -35.87 5.79 -12.95
C GLY A 138 -35.55 5.43 -14.40
N GLN A 139 -34.50 6.02 -15.00
CA GLN A 139 -34.02 5.65 -16.33
C GLN A 139 -33.35 4.26 -16.32
N ALA A 140 -33.28 3.65 -17.50
CA ALA A 140 -32.50 2.43 -17.70
C ALA A 140 -31.00 2.70 -17.84
N LEU A 141 -30.18 1.77 -17.38
CA LEU A 141 -28.72 1.72 -17.55
C LEU A 141 -28.34 0.48 -18.38
N SER A 142 -27.46 0.67 -19.36
CA SER A 142 -26.74 -0.43 -20.03
C SER A 142 -25.32 -0.51 -19.49
N ALA A 143 -24.92 -1.71 -19.07
CA ALA A 143 -23.57 -2.05 -18.66
C ALA A 143 -23.02 -3.09 -19.64
N ARG A 144 -21.89 -2.80 -20.28
CA ARG A 144 -21.27 -3.69 -21.26
C ARG A 144 -19.82 -3.94 -20.91
N LEU A 145 -19.38 -5.19 -20.99
CA LEU A 145 -17.98 -5.58 -20.78
C LEU A 145 -17.53 -6.53 -21.89
N GLY A 146 -16.86 -5.97 -22.91
CA GLY A 146 -16.51 -6.75 -24.11
C GLY A 146 -17.75 -7.21 -24.89
N GLU A 147 -17.96 -8.53 -24.92
CA GLU A 147 -19.14 -9.17 -25.54
C GLU A 147 -20.33 -9.31 -24.58
N GLU A 148 -20.09 -9.15 -23.28
CA GLU A 148 -21.13 -9.21 -22.26
C GLU A 148 -21.95 -7.91 -22.25
N ASP A 149 -23.27 -8.00 -22.21
CA ASP A 149 -24.20 -6.85 -22.22
C ASP A 149 -25.36 -7.10 -21.25
N TRP A 150 -25.54 -6.17 -20.31
CA TRP A 150 -26.54 -6.22 -19.27
C TRP A 150 -27.35 -4.93 -19.21
N ARG A 151 -28.63 -5.08 -18.87
CA ARG A 151 -29.57 -3.97 -18.72
C ARG A 151 -30.15 -3.93 -17.32
N ILE A 152 -30.11 -2.75 -16.71
CA ILE A 152 -30.88 -2.41 -15.51
C ILE A 152 -32.05 -1.54 -15.98
N ASP A 153 -33.28 -2.03 -15.85
CA ASP A 153 -34.45 -1.38 -16.46
C ASP A 153 -34.81 -0.04 -15.81
N ALA A 154 -34.56 0.13 -14.52
CA ALA A 154 -34.78 1.38 -13.80
C ALA A 154 -33.75 1.52 -12.68
N VAL A 155 -33.04 2.65 -12.65
CA VAL A 155 -32.12 3.00 -11.56
C VAL A 155 -32.84 3.85 -10.53
N ASP A 156 -32.84 3.40 -9.28
CA ASP A 156 -33.60 4.01 -8.19
C ASP A 156 -33.18 5.45 -7.84
N GLY A 157 -34.14 6.21 -7.32
CA GLY A 157 -33.90 7.55 -6.79
C GLY A 157 -33.04 7.59 -5.53
N GLY A 158 -32.80 6.45 -4.87
CA GLY A 158 -31.86 6.29 -3.76
C GLY A 158 -30.60 5.55 -4.20
N TRP A 159 -29.55 5.60 -3.38
CA TRP A 159 -28.38 4.76 -3.61
C TRP A 159 -28.75 3.29 -3.45
N THR A 160 -28.49 2.50 -4.50
CA THR A 160 -28.70 1.05 -4.51
C THR A 160 -27.49 0.37 -5.13
N THR A 161 -27.23 -0.86 -4.70
CA THR A 161 -26.10 -1.65 -5.21
C THR A 161 -26.62 -2.76 -6.09
N TRP A 162 -26.31 -2.68 -7.39
CA TRP A 162 -26.53 -3.76 -8.34
C TRP A 162 -25.31 -4.68 -8.36
N ARG A 163 -25.57 -5.99 -8.41
CA ARG A 163 -24.55 -7.04 -8.47
C ARG A 163 -24.89 -8.02 -9.58
N HIS A 164 -23.87 -8.43 -10.33
CA HIS A 164 -24.03 -9.44 -11.36
C HIS A 164 -22.78 -10.31 -11.46
N THR A 165 -22.98 -11.61 -11.33
CA THR A 165 -21.95 -12.62 -11.56
C THR A 165 -22.12 -13.19 -12.96
N PHE A 166 -21.02 -13.28 -13.70
CA PHE A 166 -21.00 -13.83 -15.06
C PHE A 166 -19.72 -14.63 -15.29
N ARG A 167 -19.77 -15.51 -16.29
CA ARG A 167 -18.61 -16.25 -16.79
C ARG A 167 -18.17 -15.61 -18.09
N ALA A 168 -16.89 -15.23 -18.21
CA ALA A 168 -16.41 -14.58 -19.42
C ALA A 168 -16.56 -15.50 -20.65
N ALA A 169 -17.23 -15.03 -21.69
CA ALA A 169 -17.47 -15.78 -22.93
C ALA A 169 -16.18 -16.22 -23.66
N GLY A 170 -15.06 -15.55 -23.39
CA GLY A 170 -13.76 -15.89 -23.97
C GLY A 170 -12.63 -15.01 -23.46
N GLU A 171 -11.44 -15.30 -23.96
CA GLU A 171 -10.22 -14.56 -23.65
C GLU A 171 -10.31 -13.14 -24.23
N ASN A 172 -10.18 -12.13 -23.37
CA ASN A 172 -10.17 -10.73 -23.80
C ASN A 172 -9.07 -9.93 -23.09
N PRO A 173 -7.88 -9.76 -23.71
CA PRO A 173 -6.77 -9.01 -23.12
C PRO A 173 -7.01 -7.50 -23.03
N LYS A 174 -8.08 -6.98 -23.66
CA LYS A 174 -8.39 -5.54 -23.72
C LYS A 174 -9.86 -5.29 -23.45
N GLY A 175 -10.44 -6.01 -22.49
CA GLY A 175 -11.81 -5.80 -22.04
C GLY A 175 -12.04 -4.34 -21.67
N GLN A 176 -13.25 -3.87 -21.95
CA GLN A 176 -13.67 -2.51 -21.65
C GLN A 176 -15.06 -2.57 -21.04
N LEU A 177 -15.16 -2.07 -19.81
CA LEU A 177 -16.44 -1.84 -19.14
C LEU A 177 -16.96 -0.48 -19.61
N SER A 178 -18.19 -0.41 -20.11
CA SER A 178 -18.92 0.83 -20.34
C SER A 178 -20.25 0.85 -19.60
N LEU A 179 -20.60 2.02 -19.08
CA LEU A 179 -21.83 2.28 -18.34
C LEU A 179 -22.53 3.46 -19.02
N THR A 180 -23.68 3.21 -19.66
CA THR A 180 -24.36 4.19 -20.51
C THR A 180 -25.86 4.31 -20.26
N ILE A 181 -26.36 5.53 -20.41
CA ILE A 181 -27.79 5.88 -20.38
C ILE A 181 -28.17 6.63 -21.67
N SER A 182 -29.45 6.69 -22.00
CA SER A 182 -29.97 7.47 -23.16
C SER A 182 -30.86 8.64 -22.76
N GLU A 183 -31.24 8.75 -21.49
CA GLU A 183 -32.05 9.84 -20.94
C GLU A 183 -31.80 9.97 -19.43
N GLY A 184 -32.21 11.10 -18.83
CA GLY A 184 -32.11 11.35 -17.38
C GLY A 184 -30.69 11.57 -16.87
N SER A 185 -30.53 11.46 -15.55
CA SER A 185 -29.24 11.54 -14.86
C SER A 185 -28.90 10.27 -14.09
N LEU A 186 -27.64 9.84 -14.19
CA LEU A 186 -27.06 8.73 -13.44
C LEU A 186 -25.93 9.24 -12.55
N TRP A 187 -25.91 8.79 -11.30
CA TRP A 187 -24.77 8.90 -10.40
C TRP A 187 -24.19 7.50 -10.16
N ILE A 188 -22.88 7.40 -10.23
CA ILE A 188 -22.11 6.19 -9.95
C ILE A 188 -21.21 6.52 -8.77
N GLY A 189 -21.49 5.91 -7.62
CA GLY A 189 -20.76 6.11 -6.38
C GLY A 189 -19.56 5.17 -6.27
N CYS A 190 -19.72 3.94 -6.73
CA CYS A 190 -18.67 2.92 -6.73
C CYS A 190 -18.93 1.94 -7.87
N ALA A 191 -17.88 1.50 -8.56
CA ALA A 191 -17.88 0.34 -9.43
C ALA A 191 -16.88 -0.69 -8.89
N SER A 192 -17.04 -1.98 -9.18
CA SER A 192 -16.07 -3.02 -8.83
C SER A 192 -16.15 -4.12 -9.85
N LEU A 193 -15.00 -4.63 -10.29
CA LEU A 193 -14.92 -5.84 -11.09
C LEU A 193 -13.83 -6.71 -10.50
N MET A 194 -14.21 -7.87 -9.97
CA MET A 194 -13.28 -8.83 -9.39
C MET A 194 -13.58 -10.23 -9.93
N PRO A 195 -12.55 -11.07 -10.14
CA PRO A 195 -12.78 -12.49 -10.38
C PRO A 195 -13.35 -13.15 -9.13
N THR A 196 -14.33 -14.04 -9.24
CA THR A 196 -15.05 -14.60 -8.06
C THR A 196 -14.23 -15.63 -7.27
N ASP A 197 -13.14 -16.11 -7.84
CA ASP A 197 -12.17 -17.01 -7.21
C ASP A 197 -11.10 -16.26 -6.38
N ASN A 198 -11.24 -14.93 -6.23
CA ASN A 198 -10.42 -14.17 -5.28
C ASN A 198 -10.60 -14.72 -3.85
N VAL A 199 -9.57 -14.57 -3.03
CA VAL A 199 -9.56 -15.05 -1.64
C VAL A 199 -9.49 -13.84 -0.71
N GLY A 200 -10.63 -13.48 -0.11
CA GLY A 200 -10.72 -12.31 0.77
C GLY A 200 -10.45 -10.98 0.05
N GLY A 201 -10.70 -10.91 -1.27
CA GLY A 201 -10.37 -9.77 -2.13
C GLY A 201 -8.97 -9.85 -2.76
N PHE A 202 -8.11 -10.76 -2.32
CA PHE A 202 -6.78 -10.96 -2.88
C PHE A 202 -6.76 -11.95 -4.04
N ARG A 203 -5.79 -11.77 -4.93
CA ARG A 203 -5.52 -12.65 -6.06
C ARG A 203 -5.01 -14.01 -5.59
N ALA A 204 -5.74 -15.07 -5.93
CA ALA A 204 -5.42 -16.44 -5.50
C ALA A 204 -4.03 -16.91 -5.95
N ASP A 205 -3.65 -16.59 -7.20
CA ASP A 205 -2.33 -16.92 -7.77
C ASP A 205 -1.18 -16.25 -7.01
N VAL A 206 -1.38 -15.02 -6.55
CA VAL A 206 -0.36 -14.29 -5.77
C VAL A 206 -0.31 -14.79 -4.32
N ILE A 207 -1.45 -15.11 -3.71
CA ILE A 207 -1.49 -15.74 -2.37
C ILE A 207 -0.72 -17.06 -2.37
N ASP A 208 -0.90 -17.90 -3.39
CA ASP A 208 -0.18 -19.17 -3.49
C ASP A 208 1.34 -18.97 -3.67
N ALA A 209 1.76 -17.97 -4.44
CA ALA A 209 3.18 -17.60 -4.56
C ALA A 209 3.77 -17.10 -3.23
N LEU A 210 3.02 -16.30 -2.46
CA LEU A 210 3.48 -15.81 -1.15
C LEU A 210 3.53 -16.91 -0.08
N ARG A 211 2.64 -17.90 -0.15
CA ARG A 211 2.72 -19.10 0.70
C ARG A 211 3.98 -19.90 0.43
N ASP A 212 4.36 -20.04 -0.84
CA ASP A 212 5.60 -20.72 -1.23
C ASP A 212 6.84 -19.98 -0.70
N TRP A 213 6.80 -18.65 -0.69
CA TRP A 213 7.86 -17.82 -0.09
C TRP A 213 7.95 -17.96 1.43
N SER A 214 6.80 -18.05 2.12
CA SER A 214 6.68 -18.22 3.58
C SER A 214 7.35 -17.10 4.42
N PRO A 215 6.98 -15.82 4.26
CA PRO A 215 7.38 -14.79 5.21
C PRO A 215 6.82 -15.10 6.60
N THR A 216 7.64 -14.97 7.63
CA THR A 216 7.21 -15.20 9.01
C THR A 216 6.45 -14.02 9.59
N GLN A 217 6.68 -12.82 9.05
CA GLN A 217 5.98 -11.59 9.45
C GLN A 217 5.85 -10.63 8.27
N LEU A 218 4.85 -9.75 8.32
CA LEU A 218 4.69 -8.62 7.40
C LEU A 218 4.47 -7.31 8.16
N ARG A 219 5.19 -6.24 7.78
CA ARG A 219 5.02 -4.88 8.31
C ARG A 219 4.18 -4.00 7.38
N TRP A 220 3.11 -3.40 7.92
CA TRP A 220 2.17 -2.51 7.21
C TRP A 220 1.59 -1.46 8.19
N PRO A 221 1.01 -0.33 7.77
CA PRO A 221 1.04 0.28 6.45
C PRO A 221 2.26 1.21 6.30
N GLY A 222 3.39 0.86 6.92
CA GLY A 222 4.66 1.59 6.68
C GLY A 222 5.01 1.58 5.19
N GLY A 223 6.06 2.25 4.72
CA GLY A 223 6.91 3.24 5.39
C GLY A 223 6.29 4.63 5.36
N ASN A 224 6.57 5.45 4.35
CA ASN A 224 6.22 6.87 4.36
C ASN A 224 4.70 7.13 4.44
N PHE A 225 3.89 6.27 3.82
CA PHE A 225 2.43 6.36 3.75
C PHE A 225 1.78 6.52 5.14
N VAL A 226 2.23 5.73 6.13
CA VAL A 226 1.58 5.68 7.46
C VAL A 226 1.54 7.04 8.17
N SER A 227 2.48 7.93 7.88
CA SER A 227 2.63 9.20 8.60
C SER A 227 1.52 10.21 8.30
N ALA A 228 0.63 9.91 7.34
CA ALA A 228 -0.60 10.67 7.08
C ALA A 228 -1.86 9.77 7.06
N TYR A 229 -1.73 8.50 7.48
CA TYR A 229 -2.82 7.52 7.44
C TYR A 229 -3.73 7.62 8.66
N ASP A 230 -5.05 7.63 8.43
CA ASP A 230 -6.06 7.44 9.47
C ASP A 230 -6.67 6.05 9.32
N TRP A 231 -6.29 5.15 10.23
CA TRP A 231 -6.71 3.74 10.20
C TRP A 231 -8.23 3.55 10.24
N ARG A 232 -8.97 4.49 10.83
CA ARG A 232 -10.44 4.43 10.94
C ARG A 232 -11.10 4.54 9.57
N LEU A 233 -10.43 5.18 8.61
CA LEU A 233 -10.92 5.30 7.23
C LEU A 233 -10.71 4.01 6.43
N GLY A 234 -9.89 3.08 6.93
CA GLY A 234 -9.56 1.80 6.31
C GLY A 234 -10.35 0.59 6.84
N VAL A 235 -11.37 0.77 7.69
CA VAL A 235 -12.13 -0.34 8.29
C VAL A 235 -13.62 -0.23 7.95
N GLY A 236 -14.39 -1.31 8.15
CA GLY A 236 -15.83 -1.35 7.86
C GLY A 236 -16.16 -1.62 6.41
N ASP A 237 -17.34 -1.22 5.92
CA ASP A 237 -17.75 -1.50 4.53
C ASP A 237 -16.80 -0.81 3.53
N ARG A 238 -16.06 -1.63 2.78
CA ARG A 238 -15.12 -1.20 1.74
C ARG A 238 -15.67 -0.12 0.82
N ASP A 239 -16.95 -0.20 0.45
CA ASP A 239 -17.57 0.74 -0.47
C ASP A 239 -17.86 2.11 0.15
N LEU A 240 -17.92 2.20 1.48
CA LEU A 240 -18.17 3.41 2.25
C LEU A 240 -16.89 4.04 2.84
N ARG A 241 -15.74 3.38 2.65
CA ARG A 241 -14.43 3.93 3.01
C ARG A 241 -14.05 5.03 2.02
N PRO A 242 -13.69 6.24 2.48
CA PRO A 242 -13.36 7.35 1.60
C PRO A 242 -11.98 7.16 0.97
N SER A 243 -11.85 7.49 -0.30
CA SER A 243 -10.54 7.63 -0.93
C SER A 243 -9.93 9.01 -0.64
N TYR A 244 -8.59 9.11 -0.66
CA TYR A 244 -7.88 10.38 -0.48
C TYR A 244 -6.55 10.39 -1.24
N LEU A 245 -5.99 11.58 -1.48
CA LEU A 245 -4.67 11.72 -2.07
C LEU A 245 -3.61 11.57 -0.97
N ASP A 246 -2.83 10.50 -1.04
CA ASP A 246 -1.72 10.29 -0.11
C ASP A 246 -0.60 11.33 -0.34
N PRO A 247 -0.16 12.06 0.70
CA PRO A 247 0.87 13.09 0.57
C PRO A 247 2.30 12.54 0.44
N ALA A 248 2.56 11.26 0.77
CA ALA A 248 3.89 10.68 0.68
C ALA A 248 4.26 10.36 -0.78
N TRP A 249 3.35 9.69 -1.49
CA TRP A 249 3.56 9.17 -2.84
C TRP A 249 2.78 9.91 -3.92
N TRP A 250 1.89 10.83 -3.53
CA TRP A 250 1.03 11.59 -4.44
C TRP A 250 0.17 10.66 -5.31
N GLN A 251 -0.33 9.59 -4.70
CA GLN A 251 -1.21 8.59 -5.30
C GLN A 251 -2.57 8.59 -4.60
N TRP A 252 -3.63 8.31 -5.35
CA TRP A 252 -4.97 8.17 -4.78
C TRP A 252 -5.11 6.83 -4.07
N GLU A 253 -5.26 6.89 -2.75
CA GLU A 253 -5.53 5.73 -1.91
C GLU A 253 -7.03 5.51 -1.83
N SER A 254 -7.48 4.29 -2.13
CA SER A 254 -8.90 3.93 -2.14
C SER A 254 -9.43 3.45 -0.79
N ASN A 255 -8.54 3.09 0.15
CA ASN A 255 -8.83 2.36 1.39
C ASN A 255 -9.54 1.02 1.15
N ASP A 256 -9.34 0.41 -0.02
CA ASP A 256 -9.91 -0.91 -0.32
C ASP A 256 -9.27 -2.03 0.51
N VAL A 257 -7.96 -1.91 0.75
CA VAL A 257 -7.21 -2.75 1.69
C VAL A 257 -6.90 -1.88 2.90
N GLY A 258 -7.45 -2.23 4.06
CA GLY A 258 -7.09 -1.61 5.32
C GLY A 258 -6.73 -2.65 6.37
N THR A 259 -6.95 -2.32 7.66
CA THR A 259 -6.51 -3.17 8.78
C THR A 259 -7.03 -4.59 8.64
N ASP A 260 -8.34 -4.75 8.42
CA ASP A 260 -9.00 -6.04 8.40
C ASP A 260 -8.48 -6.93 7.26
N GLU A 261 -8.39 -6.38 6.05
CA GLU A 261 -7.87 -7.10 4.87
C GLU A 261 -6.38 -7.44 5.01
N PHE A 262 -5.58 -6.55 5.61
CA PHE A 262 -4.16 -6.83 5.89
C PHE A 262 -3.98 -7.99 6.88
N ILE A 263 -4.78 -8.05 7.94
CA ILE A 263 -4.74 -9.19 8.87
C ILE A 263 -5.15 -10.48 8.18
N ASP A 264 -6.18 -10.44 7.32
CA ASP A 264 -6.58 -11.60 6.55
C ASP A 264 -5.50 -12.04 5.55
N LEU A 265 -4.79 -11.12 4.90
CA LEU A 265 -3.61 -11.44 4.09
C LEU A 265 -2.56 -12.19 4.91
N CYS A 266 -2.21 -11.67 6.10
CA CYS A 266 -1.24 -12.30 6.99
C CYS A 266 -1.67 -13.74 7.36
N ARG A 267 -2.94 -13.93 7.73
CA ARG A 267 -3.51 -15.25 8.03
C ARG A 267 -3.50 -16.18 6.82
N LEU A 268 -3.79 -15.67 5.62
CA LEU A 268 -3.82 -16.45 4.40
C LEU A 268 -2.44 -17.02 4.06
N ILE A 269 -1.37 -16.25 4.29
CA ILE A 269 0.00 -16.66 3.96
C ILE A 269 0.78 -17.25 5.14
N GLY A 270 0.21 -17.22 6.35
CA GLY A 270 0.85 -17.74 7.56
C GLY A 270 1.89 -16.80 8.18
N ALA A 271 1.78 -15.49 7.93
CA ALA A 271 2.66 -14.47 8.51
C ALA A 271 2.06 -13.84 9.77
N GLU A 272 2.90 -13.43 10.71
CA GLU A 272 2.50 -12.58 11.83
C GLU A 272 2.28 -11.13 11.36
N PRO A 273 1.14 -10.49 11.70
CA PRO A 273 0.90 -9.10 11.35
C PRO A 273 1.72 -8.16 12.25
N VAL A 274 2.42 -7.22 11.63
CA VAL A 274 3.19 -6.17 12.30
C VAL A 274 2.66 -4.82 11.83
N LEU A 275 2.20 -3.99 12.77
CA LEU A 275 1.58 -2.71 12.44
C LEU A 275 2.52 -1.53 12.69
N THR A 276 2.37 -0.45 11.93
CA THR A 276 3.09 0.81 12.15
C THR A 276 2.09 1.89 12.55
N ALA A 277 2.30 2.55 13.69
CA ALA A 277 1.45 3.64 14.15
C ALA A 277 1.80 4.95 13.45
N ASN A 278 0.78 5.73 13.06
CA ASN A 278 0.96 7.06 12.50
C ASN A 278 1.51 8.02 13.57
N MET A 279 2.82 8.29 13.51
CA MET A 279 3.49 9.31 14.33
C MET A 279 3.82 10.58 13.52
N GLY A 280 3.26 10.74 12.33
CA GLY A 280 3.32 11.97 11.56
C GLY A 280 2.22 12.92 12.01
N THR A 281 1.04 12.79 11.39
CA THR A 281 -0.17 13.58 11.73
C THR A 281 -0.98 13.00 12.89
N GLY A 282 -0.76 11.74 13.26
CA GLY A 282 -1.55 11.03 14.27
C GLY A 282 -1.17 11.34 15.71
N THR A 283 -2.04 10.92 16.65
CA THR A 283 -1.84 11.07 18.10
C THR A 283 -1.69 9.73 18.84
N ALA A 284 -1.21 9.81 20.09
CA ALA A 284 -1.07 8.63 20.96
C ALA A 284 -2.43 7.97 21.26
N GLU A 285 -3.49 8.78 21.38
CA GLU A 285 -4.87 8.31 21.58
C GLU A 285 -5.37 7.56 20.34
N GLU A 286 -5.07 8.04 19.13
CA GLU A 286 -5.46 7.37 17.89
C GLU A 286 -4.73 6.03 17.70
N ALA A 287 -3.45 5.97 18.09
CA ALA A 287 -2.69 4.72 18.09
C ALA A 287 -3.22 3.72 19.14
N ALA A 288 -3.54 4.18 20.35
CA ALA A 288 -4.14 3.35 21.39
C ALA A 288 -5.52 2.82 20.98
N ALA A 289 -6.35 3.66 20.35
CA ALA A 289 -7.63 3.26 19.78
C ALA A 289 -7.46 2.16 18.71
N TRP A 290 -6.40 2.24 17.90
CA TRP A 290 -6.10 1.21 16.91
C TRP A 290 -5.68 -0.12 17.55
N VAL A 291 -4.87 -0.06 18.61
CA VAL A 291 -4.54 -1.23 19.43
C VAL A 291 -5.82 -1.84 20.01
N GLU A 292 -6.75 -1.03 20.51
CA GLU A 292 -8.02 -1.51 21.05
C GLU A 292 -8.90 -2.14 19.96
N TYR A 293 -8.94 -1.55 18.77
CA TYR A 293 -9.61 -2.15 17.61
C TYR A 293 -9.03 -3.53 17.31
N CYS A 294 -7.70 -3.66 17.28
CA CYS A 294 -7.03 -4.91 16.98
C CYS A 294 -7.19 -5.96 18.08
N ASN A 295 -7.04 -5.58 19.36
CA ASN A 295 -6.81 -6.52 20.45
C ASN A 295 -7.89 -6.51 21.55
N GLY A 296 -8.74 -5.48 21.58
CA GLY A 296 -9.78 -5.30 22.59
C GLY A 296 -10.89 -6.35 22.49
N ASP A 297 -11.52 -6.63 23.63
CA ASP A 297 -12.70 -7.48 23.71
C ASP A 297 -13.89 -6.84 22.97
N ALA A 298 -14.80 -7.63 22.43
CA ALA A 298 -15.98 -7.12 21.74
C ALA A 298 -16.92 -6.26 22.61
N ALA A 299 -16.70 -6.21 23.93
CA ALA A 299 -17.40 -5.31 24.86
C ALA A 299 -16.76 -3.91 24.99
N THR A 300 -15.55 -3.68 24.48
CA THR A 300 -14.92 -2.35 24.48
C THR A 300 -15.36 -1.54 23.25
N GLU A 301 -15.08 -0.23 23.22
CA GLU A 301 -15.58 0.66 22.15
C GLU A 301 -15.07 0.23 20.77
N TYR A 302 -13.76 0.10 20.63
CA TYR A 302 -13.16 -0.24 19.34
C TYR A 302 -13.18 -1.76 19.07
N GLY A 303 -13.22 -2.60 20.11
CA GLY A 303 -13.44 -4.03 19.95
C GLY A 303 -14.87 -4.36 19.47
N ALA A 304 -15.87 -3.61 19.94
CA ALA A 304 -17.25 -3.69 19.44
C ALA A 304 -17.34 -3.23 17.98
N LEU A 305 -16.65 -2.15 17.61
CA LEU A 305 -16.57 -1.67 16.23
C LEU A 305 -15.96 -2.73 15.30
N ARG A 306 -14.86 -3.36 15.70
CA ARG A 306 -14.26 -4.50 14.97
C ARG A 306 -15.27 -5.64 14.79
N ALA A 307 -16.00 -5.99 15.85
CA ALA A 307 -17.03 -7.03 15.80
C ALA A 307 -18.20 -6.67 14.86
N GLU A 308 -18.63 -5.41 14.84
CA GLU A 308 -19.63 -4.88 13.90
C GLU A 308 -19.17 -5.00 12.45
N HIS A 309 -17.88 -4.79 12.20
CA HIS A 309 -17.26 -4.98 10.87
C HIS A 309 -17.09 -6.45 10.47
N GLY A 310 -17.54 -7.40 11.30
CA GLY A 310 -17.53 -8.83 10.99
C GLY A 310 -16.40 -9.62 11.65
N TYR A 311 -15.51 -8.97 12.42
CA TYR A 311 -14.36 -9.59 13.07
C TYR A 311 -14.58 -9.70 14.59
N ALA A 312 -15.39 -10.68 14.99
CA ALA A 312 -15.74 -10.84 16.41
C ALA A 312 -14.53 -11.12 17.31
N GLN A 313 -13.58 -11.95 16.83
CA GLN A 313 -12.36 -12.28 17.59
C GLN A 313 -11.30 -11.18 17.42
N PRO A 314 -10.52 -10.87 18.46
CA PRO A 314 -9.34 -10.02 18.34
C PRO A 314 -8.41 -10.48 17.21
N HIS A 315 -7.80 -9.52 16.51
CA HIS A 315 -6.77 -9.77 15.52
C HIS A 315 -5.45 -10.23 16.14
N ASP A 316 -5.21 -9.93 17.42
CA ASP A 316 -4.03 -10.38 18.18
C ASP A 316 -2.70 -9.79 17.65
N VAL A 317 -2.68 -8.51 17.29
CA VAL A 317 -1.48 -7.83 16.76
C VAL A 317 -0.55 -7.46 17.91
N ARG A 318 0.63 -8.08 17.96
CA ARG A 318 1.58 -7.94 19.08
C ARG A 318 2.72 -6.96 18.82
N VAL A 319 3.14 -6.82 17.57
CA VAL A 319 4.34 -6.07 17.21
C VAL A 319 3.95 -4.77 16.54
N TRP A 320 4.46 -3.65 17.05
CA TRP A 320 4.14 -2.32 16.55
C TRP A 320 5.38 -1.44 16.40
N PHE A 321 5.54 -0.83 15.23
CA PHE A 321 6.46 0.29 15.04
C PHE A 321 5.78 1.59 15.46
N VAL A 322 6.44 2.39 16.29
CA VAL A 322 5.94 3.69 16.74
C VAL A 322 6.55 4.78 15.87
N GLY A 323 5.90 5.03 14.73
CA GLY A 323 6.39 5.90 13.67
C GLY A 323 7.22 5.19 12.61
N ASN A 324 7.64 5.98 11.62
CA ASN A 324 8.47 5.59 10.49
C ASN A 324 9.35 6.77 10.07
N GLU A 325 10.68 6.62 10.10
CA GLU A 325 11.66 7.58 9.58
C GLU A 325 11.45 9.07 9.97
N GLN A 326 11.02 9.38 11.19
CA GLN A 326 10.78 10.78 11.60
C GLN A 326 12.01 11.69 11.51
N TYR A 327 13.21 11.13 11.34
CA TYR A 327 14.45 11.84 11.05
C TYR A 327 14.55 12.42 9.64
N GLY A 328 13.77 11.90 8.68
CA GLY A 328 13.88 12.25 7.25
C GLY A 328 13.06 13.48 6.90
N ASN A 329 13.66 14.47 6.22
CA ASN A 329 12.95 15.70 5.82
C ASN A 329 11.90 15.50 4.71
N TRP A 330 11.82 14.30 4.13
CA TRP A 330 10.72 13.88 3.24
C TRP A 330 9.50 13.41 4.01
N GLN A 331 9.65 13.04 5.29
CA GLN A 331 8.61 12.38 6.06
C GLN A 331 7.57 13.39 6.56
N VAL A 332 6.29 13.02 6.42
CA VAL A 332 5.21 13.79 7.05
C VAL A 332 5.39 13.75 8.57
N GLY A 333 5.43 14.92 9.20
CA GLY A 333 5.71 15.03 10.63
C GLY A 333 7.16 14.79 11.03
N HIS A 334 8.11 14.97 10.10
CA HIS A 334 9.54 15.06 10.41
C HIS A 334 9.80 15.96 11.63
N CYS A 335 10.64 15.47 12.55
CA CYS A 335 11.02 16.20 13.75
C CYS A 335 12.46 15.90 14.16
N ASP A 336 12.96 16.66 15.14
CA ASP A 336 14.26 16.41 15.77
C ASP A 336 14.20 15.21 16.74
N PRO A 337 15.36 14.67 17.17
CA PRO A 337 15.42 13.44 17.97
C PRO A 337 14.78 13.58 19.35
N GLU A 338 14.88 14.75 19.98
CA GLU A 338 14.31 15.00 21.32
C GLU A 338 12.78 15.03 21.24
N THR A 339 12.25 15.68 20.20
CA THR A 339 10.82 15.68 19.91
C THR A 339 10.31 14.27 19.62
N TYR A 340 11.03 13.48 18.80
CA TYR A 340 10.67 12.08 18.55
C TYR A 340 10.62 11.27 19.85
N ALA A 341 11.65 11.33 20.68
CA ALA A 341 11.74 10.54 21.89
C ALA A 341 10.62 10.86 22.90
N ARG A 342 10.27 12.15 23.06
CA ARG A 342 9.15 12.58 23.92
C ARG A 342 7.83 12.02 23.41
N ARG A 343 7.58 12.10 22.10
CA ARG A 343 6.36 11.55 21.48
C ARG A 343 6.31 10.03 21.57
N TYR A 344 7.43 9.34 21.34
CA TYR A 344 7.51 7.89 21.50
C TYR A 344 7.03 7.46 22.90
N LEU A 345 7.49 8.14 23.95
CA LEU A 345 7.08 7.83 25.33
C LEU A 345 5.58 8.05 25.56
N GLU A 346 4.98 9.07 24.93
CA GLU A 346 3.52 9.31 24.99
C GLU A 346 2.74 8.19 24.30
N PHE A 347 3.16 7.80 23.09
CA PHE A 347 2.56 6.71 22.33
C PHE A 347 2.71 5.37 23.05
N ALA A 348 3.91 5.03 23.51
CA ALA A 348 4.19 3.77 24.18
C ALA A 348 3.33 3.59 25.44
N ARG A 349 3.19 4.63 26.25
CA ARG A 349 2.32 4.62 27.43
C ARG A 349 0.85 4.44 27.06
N ALA A 350 0.35 5.17 26.07
CA ALA A 350 -1.04 5.08 25.66
C ALA A 350 -1.39 3.70 25.07
N MET A 351 -0.53 3.17 24.19
CA MET A 351 -0.70 1.86 23.57
C MET A 351 -0.62 0.73 24.60
N ARG A 352 0.40 0.74 25.49
CA ARG A 352 0.52 -0.29 26.55
C ARG A 352 -0.56 -0.21 27.63
N ALA A 353 -1.21 0.95 27.80
CA ALA A 353 -2.37 1.06 28.68
C ALA A 353 -3.59 0.28 28.16
N VAL A 354 -3.64 0.02 26.84
CA VAL A 354 -4.67 -0.82 26.22
C VAL A 354 -4.27 -2.29 26.23
N ASP A 355 -3.03 -2.60 25.86
CA ASP A 355 -2.50 -3.97 25.89
C ASP A 355 -1.02 -3.95 26.29
N ASP A 356 -0.70 -4.48 27.47
CA ASP A 356 0.66 -4.46 28.03
C ASP A 356 1.58 -5.55 27.44
N ARG A 357 1.04 -6.42 26.59
CA ARG A 357 1.79 -7.50 25.91
C ARG A 357 2.41 -7.07 24.58
N LEU A 358 2.32 -5.78 24.22
CA LEU A 358 2.86 -5.28 22.96
C LEU A 358 4.38 -5.26 22.96
N THR A 359 4.97 -5.57 21.81
CA THR A 359 6.36 -5.29 21.47
C THR A 359 6.39 -3.99 20.66
N LEU A 360 6.95 -2.91 21.23
CA LEU A 360 7.00 -1.59 20.62
C LEU A 360 8.41 -1.24 20.14
N LEU A 361 8.49 -0.88 18.86
CA LEU A 361 9.75 -0.57 18.19
C LEU A 361 9.91 0.93 17.99
N GLY A 362 11.04 1.47 18.44
CA GLY A 362 11.42 2.87 18.23
C GLY A 362 12.22 3.08 16.94
N VAL A 363 12.13 4.27 16.35
CA VAL A 363 12.81 4.64 15.09
C VAL A 363 14.25 5.01 15.36
N GLY A 364 15.17 4.29 14.71
CA GLY A 364 16.60 4.56 14.71
C GLY A 364 17.17 4.84 13.34
N VAL A 365 18.48 5.05 13.30
CA VAL A 365 19.23 5.30 12.06
C VAL A 365 20.54 4.53 12.03
N PRO A 366 21.08 4.22 10.85
CA PRO A 366 22.49 3.89 10.69
C PRO A 366 23.39 4.96 11.34
N SER A 367 24.37 4.57 12.16
CA SER A 367 25.14 5.52 12.99
C SER A 367 25.96 6.56 12.22
N ASN A 368 26.27 6.31 10.96
CA ASN A 368 26.94 7.26 10.08
C ASN A 368 25.99 8.23 9.37
N LEU A 369 24.67 8.10 9.59
CA LEU A 369 23.64 8.95 9.02
C LEU A 369 22.90 9.71 10.14
N TYR A 370 22.42 10.92 9.81
CA TYR A 370 21.54 11.73 10.67
C TYR A 370 22.10 12.13 12.06
N ALA A 371 23.42 12.31 12.15
CA ALA A 371 24.13 12.90 13.28
C ALA A 371 23.83 12.22 14.64
N HIS A 372 23.29 12.96 15.61
CA HIS A 372 23.13 12.51 17.00
C HIS A 372 21.77 11.85 17.29
N TRP A 373 21.02 11.43 16.26
CA TRP A 373 19.68 10.85 16.40
C TRP A 373 19.64 9.70 17.42
N ASN A 374 20.42 8.64 17.19
CA ASN A 374 20.47 7.48 18.08
C ASN A 374 20.88 7.85 19.49
N GLU A 375 21.87 8.74 19.64
CA GLU A 375 22.40 9.12 20.96
C GLU A 375 21.31 9.78 21.83
N GLN A 376 20.54 10.69 21.23
CA GLN A 376 19.48 11.42 21.93
C GLN A 376 18.24 10.57 22.16
N VAL A 377 17.79 9.82 21.16
CA VAL A 377 16.58 8.99 21.28
C VAL A 377 16.79 7.89 22.31
N LEU A 378 17.91 7.16 22.24
CA LEU A 378 18.21 6.09 23.19
C LEU A 378 18.41 6.63 24.60
N GLY A 379 19.12 7.76 24.75
CA GLY A 379 19.32 8.39 26.06
C GLY A 379 18.05 8.86 26.76
N MET A 380 16.94 8.98 26.03
CA MET A 380 15.66 9.45 26.56
C MET A 380 14.58 8.37 26.67
N ALA A 381 14.58 7.40 25.75
CA ALA A 381 13.44 6.49 25.57
C ALA A 381 13.80 5.00 25.44
N ALA A 382 15.09 4.62 25.50
CA ALA A 382 15.49 3.22 25.32
C ALA A 382 14.82 2.24 26.30
N ASP A 383 14.63 2.64 27.57
CA ASP A 383 14.02 1.79 28.61
C ASP A 383 12.54 1.44 28.32
N GLU A 384 11.88 2.19 27.43
CA GLU A 384 10.49 1.96 27.04
C GLU A 384 10.38 1.30 25.66
N MET A 385 11.50 1.00 25.00
CA MET A 385 11.57 0.32 23.70
C MET A 385 11.84 -1.16 23.88
N ASP A 386 11.13 -1.99 23.11
CA ASP A 386 11.42 -3.43 23.05
C ASP A 386 12.47 -3.76 21.98
N GLN A 387 12.49 -3.00 20.88
CA GLN A 387 13.55 -3.04 19.85
C GLN A 387 13.74 -1.66 19.20
N TYR A 388 14.85 -1.51 18.46
CA TYR A 388 15.17 -0.30 17.72
C TYR A 388 15.28 -0.57 16.21
N SER A 389 14.47 0.14 15.42
CA SER A 389 14.38 0.07 13.97
C SER A 389 15.63 0.67 13.30
N ILE A 390 16.11 0.04 12.24
CA ILE A 390 17.20 0.52 11.39
C ILE A 390 16.85 0.27 9.93
N HIS A 391 16.98 1.30 9.09
CA HIS A 391 16.78 1.21 7.65
C HIS A 391 18.10 1.39 6.91
N TYR A 392 18.34 0.57 5.88
CA TYR A 392 19.52 0.74 5.03
C TYR A 392 19.33 0.15 3.63
N TYR A 393 19.38 1.02 2.63
CA TYR A 393 19.38 0.63 1.22
C TYR A 393 20.79 0.76 0.64
N SER A 394 21.31 -0.33 0.09
CA SER A 394 22.61 -0.36 -0.59
C SER A 394 22.50 0.13 -2.03
N LEU A 395 23.63 0.61 -2.57
CA LEU A 395 23.78 0.95 -3.99
C LEU A 395 22.75 1.95 -4.51
N ARG A 396 22.51 3.01 -3.74
CA ARG A 396 21.55 4.08 -4.02
C ARG A 396 21.88 4.90 -5.28
N THR A 397 21.68 4.30 -6.45
CA THR A 397 21.86 4.92 -7.77
C THR A 397 20.57 5.48 -8.33
N GLU A 398 19.45 5.32 -7.62
CA GLU A 398 18.15 5.89 -7.95
C GLU A 398 18.18 7.42 -8.01
N LYS A 399 19.19 8.07 -7.42
CA LYS A 399 19.39 9.52 -7.49
C LYS A 399 20.20 9.98 -8.69
N LEU A 400 20.79 9.06 -9.45
CA LEU A 400 21.53 9.39 -10.65
C LEU A 400 20.58 9.71 -11.81
N GLU A 401 20.98 10.66 -12.65
CA GLU A 401 20.25 11.02 -13.88
C GLU A 401 20.19 9.83 -14.85
N VAL A 402 21.29 9.08 -14.95
CA VAL A 402 21.40 7.88 -15.78
C VAL A 402 21.62 6.69 -14.86
N THR A 403 20.71 5.71 -14.97
CA THR A 403 20.86 4.44 -14.24
C THR A 403 22.08 3.71 -14.80
N PRO A 404 23.01 3.23 -13.95
CA PRO A 404 24.18 2.52 -14.43
C PRO A 404 23.82 1.24 -15.19
N ASP A 405 24.66 0.88 -16.17
CA ASP A 405 24.49 -0.35 -16.92
C ASP A 405 24.49 -1.58 -15.99
N ARG A 406 23.60 -2.54 -16.25
CA ARG A 406 23.41 -3.75 -15.43
C ARG A 406 24.70 -4.53 -15.21
N GLU A 407 25.58 -4.60 -16.22
CA GLU A 407 26.88 -5.29 -16.12
C GLU A 407 27.83 -4.63 -15.12
N LEU A 408 27.81 -3.29 -15.00
CA LEU A 408 28.63 -2.55 -14.05
C LEU A 408 28.17 -2.74 -12.61
N MET A 409 26.90 -3.12 -12.40
CA MET A 409 26.31 -3.31 -11.09
C MET A 409 26.54 -4.70 -10.49
N VAL A 410 27.01 -5.69 -11.26
CA VAL A 410 27.18 -7.07 -10.79
C VAL A 410 28.12 -7.17 -9.59
N MET A 411 29.34 -6.66 -9.71
CA MET A 411 30.33 -6.73 -8.62
C MET A 411 29.96 -5.86 -7.41
N PRO A 412 29.49 -4.60 -7.58
CA PRO A 412 28.96 -3.81 -6.48
C PRO A 412 27.84 -4.52 -5.71
N LYS A 413 26.87 -5.14 -6.40
CA LYS A 413 25.78 -5.90 -5.77
C LYS A 413 26.31 -7.05 -4.93
N ILE A 414 27.20 -7.87 -5.49
CA ILE A 414 27.80 -9.02 -4.76
C ILE A 414 28.58 -8.55 -3.52
N ALA A 415 29.21 -7.38 -3.55
CA ALA A 415 30.01 -6.86 -2.44
C ALA A 415 29.22 -6.06 -1.40
N ALA A 416 28.02 -5.57 -1.74
CA ALA A 416 27.27 -4.60 -0.93
C ALA A 416 26.84 -5.13 0.44
N TRP A 417 26.71 -6.46 0.63
CA TRP A 417 26.38 -7.01 1.95
C TRP A 417 27.47 -6.71 3.00
N HIS A 418 28.73 -6.55 2.58
CA HIS A 418 29.83 -6.22 3.49
C HIS A 418 29.75 -4.77 4.00
N GLU A 419 29.20 -3.86 3.19
CA GLU A 419 28.89 -2.49 3.64
C GLU A 419 27.80 -2.52 4.72
N VAL A 420 26.77 -3.35 4.56
CA VAL A 420 25.70 -3.54 5.55
C VAL A 420 26.25 -4.10 6.85
N GLU A 421 27.15 -5.08 6.78
CA GLU A 421 27.83 -5.64 7.95
C GLU A 421 28.54 -4.55 8.78
N GLN A 422 29.34 -3.70 8.12
CA GLN A 422 30.04 -2.60 8.78
C GLN A 422 29.07 -1.58 9.37
N MET A 423 27.98 -1.28 8.66
CA MET A 423 26.93 -0.38 9.14
C MET A 423 26.25 -0.92 10.40
N LEU A 424 25.90 -2.21 10.42
CA LEU A 424 25.30 -2.87 11.58
C LEU A 424 26.22 -2.82 12.78
N ASP A 425 27.50 -3.19 12.63
CA ASP A 425 28.48 -3.15 13.72
C ASP A 425 28.69 -1.75 14.28
N ALA A 426 28.84 -0.75 13.41
CA ALA A 426 28.98 0.63 13.82
C ALA A 426 27.73 1.15 14.53
N THR A 427 26.55 0.69 14.14
CA THR A 427 25.28 1.10 14.74
C THR A 427 25.08 0.44 16.09
N LEU A 428 25.34 -0.87 16.21
CA LEU A 428 25.31 -1.61 17.47
C LEU A 428 26.28 -1.00 18.50
N ALA A 429 27.48 -0.59 18.08
CA ALA A 429 28.44 0.08 18.97
C ALA A 429 27.92 1.42 19.54
N VAL A 430 27.12 2.16 18.77
CA VAL A 430 26.44 3.38 19.26
C VAL A 430 25.30 3.02 20.20
N MET A 431 24.49 2.02 19.85
CA MET A 431 23.42 1.53 20.71
C MET A 431 23.95 1.01 22.05
N ASP A 432 25.10 0.35 22.07
CA ASP A 432 25.71 -0.15 23.30
C ASP A 432 26.17 0.99 24.21
N ARG A 433 26.61 2.09 23.62
CA ARG A 433 27.06 3.27 24.36
C ARG A 433 25.91 4.05 25.01
N TYR A 434 24.77 4.16 24.33
CA TYR A 434 23.68 5.06 24.74
C TYR A 434 22.38 4.36 25.14
N GLY A 435 22.13 3.14 24.67
CA GLY A 435 20.93 2.34 24.93
C GLY A 435 21.14 1.17 25.89
N GLY A 436 22.20 1.19 26.70
CA GLY A 436 22.39 0.20 27.78
C GLY A 436 22.85 -1.20 27.34
N GLY A 437 23.29 -1.39 26.09
CA GLY A 437 24.00 -2.60 25.63
C GLY A 437 23.14 -3.85 25.38
N SER A 438 21.82 -3.77 25.54
CA SER A 438 20.93 -4.95 25.43
C SER A 438 19.70 -4.75 24.56
N LEU A 439 19.39 -3.52 24.14
CA LEU A 439 18.26 -3.25 23.25
C LEU A 439 18.48 -3.98 21.90
N PRO A 440 17.57 -4.88 21.50
CA PRO A 440 17.65 -5.56 20.22
C PRO A 440 17.37 -4.62 19.04
N VAL A 441 17.80 -5.05 17.85
CA VAL A 441 17.61 -4.35 16.58
C VAL A 441 16.55 -5.05 15.75
N ALA A 442 15.69 -4.23 15.16
CA ALA A 442 14.89 -4.59 14.01
C ALA A 442 15.51 -3.93 12.77
N PHE A 443 16.10 -4.74 11.89
CA PHE A 443 16.61 -4.25 10.60
C PHE A 443 15.49 -4.31 9.57
N ASP A 444 14.55 -3.38 9.71
CA ASP A 444 13.18 -3.48 9.20
C ASP A 444 12.96 -2.90 7.81
N GLU A 445 13.96 -2.23 7.22
CA GLU A 445 13.94 -1.92 5.79
C GLU A 445 15.34 -2.06 5.19
N TRP A 446 15.48 -2.99 4.25
CA TRP A 446 16.68 -3.11 3.43
C TRP A 446 16.34 -3.62 2.04
N ASN A 447 17.10 -3.15 1.06
CA ASN A 447 17.17 -3.68 -0.30
C ASN A 447 18.35 -3.01 -1.04
N THR A 448 18.63 -3.41 -2.27
CA THR A 448 19.33 -2.55 -3.23
C THR A 448 18.35 -1.56 -3.85
N TYR A 449 18.75 -0.31 -4.05
CA TYR A 449 17.91 0.71 -4.69
C TYR A 449 18.62 1.31 -5.92
N VAL A 450 18.46 0.65 -7.07
CA VAL A 450 19.29 0.90 -8.24
C VAL A 450 18.51 1.62 -9.34
N GLY A 451 17.49 0.96 -9.87
CA GLY A 451 16.72 1.39 -11.05
C GLY A 451 15.25 1.71 -10.74
N ALA A 452 14.75 1.35 -9.55
CA ALA A 452 13.37 1.67 -9.17
C ALA A 452 13.12 3.19 -9.21
N LYS A 453 11.96 3.59 -9.77
CA LYS A 453 11.54 4.99 -9.89
C LYS A 453 10.04 5.12 -9.68
N ALA A 454 9.62 6.28 -9.19
CA ALA A 454 8.22 6.65 -9.18
C ALA A 454 7.64 6.55 -10.60
N PRO A 455 6.37 6.14 -10.73
CA PRO A 455 5.43 5.81 -9.65
C PRO A 455 5.37 4.31 -9.29
N ASP A 456 5.95 3.41 -10.09
CA ASP A 456 5.82 1.96 -9.90
C ASP A 456 6.91 1.33 -9.03
N TYR A 457 8.07 1.97 -8.95
CA TYR A 457 9.21 1.53 -8.15
C TYR A 457 9.64 0.08 -8.42
N ILE A 458 9.44 -0.43 -9.65
CA ILE A 458 9.88 -1.77 -10.04
C ILE A 458 11.41 -1.81 -10.15
N GLU A 459 12.02 -2.83 -9.55
CA GLU A 459 13.46 -3.09 -9.63
C GLU A 459 13.71 -4.33 -10.52
N ASP A 460 14.83 -4.36 -11.25
CA ASP A 460 15.23 -5.49 -12.11
C ASP A 460 16.26 -6.35 -11.38
N TYR A 461 15.78 -7.30 -10.58
CA TYR A 461 16.62 -8.19 -9.79
C TYR A 461 17.36 -9.23 -10.63
N THR A 462 18.57 -9.54 -10.18
CA THR A 462 19.51 -10.43 -10.84
C THR A 462 20.05 -11.45 -9.84
N LEU A 463 20.83 -12.44 -10.32
CA LEU A 463 21.55 -13.34 -9.41
C LEU A 463 22.51 -12.59 -8.47
N ALA A 464 23.03 -11.42 -8.86
CA ALA A 464 23.88 -10.61 -8.00
C ALA A 464 23.11 -10.05 -6.79
N ASP A 465 21.82 -9.73 -6.97
CA ASP A 465 20.93 -9.29 -5.89
C ASP A 465 20.59 -10.45 -4.95
N ALA A 466 20.39 -11.65 -5.49
CA ALA A 466 20.22 -12.85 -4.66
C ALA A 466 21.47 -13.14 -3.79
N LEU A 467 22.68 -12.93 -4.34
CA LEU A 467 23.93 -13.06 -3.58
C LEU A 467 24.09 -11.96 -2.51
N TYR A 468 23.69 -10.73 -2.82
CA TYR A 468 23.59 -9.64 -1.84
C TYR A 468 22.67 -10.03 -0.68
N THR A 469 21.44 -10.46 -0.98
CA THR A 469 20.45 -10.87 0.03
C THR A 469 20.98 -12.02 0.88
N GLY A 470 21.57 -13.05 0.27
CA GLY A 470 22.18 -14.17 1.02
C GLY A 470 23.31 -13.72 1.95
N GLY A 471 24.17 -12.81 1.50
CA GLY A 471 25.24 -12.22 2.32
C GLY A 471 24.69 -11.40 3.49
N LEU A 472 23.68 -10.57 3.24
CA LEU A 472 23.03 -9.72 4.24
C LEU A 472 22.30 -10.55 5.30
N MET A 473 21.57 -11.58 4.89
CA MET A 473 20.92 -12.52 5.82
C MET A 473 21.95 -13.23 6.71
N ASN A 474 23.11 -13.63 6.15
CA ASN A 474 24.21 -14.17 6.96
C ASN A 474 24.77 -13.13 7.93
N ALA A 475 24.89 -11.86 7.52
CA ALA A 475 25.33 -10.79 8.42
C ALA A 475 24.35 -10.59 9.59
N CYS A 476 23.04 -10.74 9.36
CA CYS A 476 22.02 -10.72 10.40
C CYS A 476 22.12 -11.93 11.33
N LEU A 477 22.25 -13.14 10.77
CA LEU A 477 22.38 -14.39 11.54
C LEU A 477 23.65 -14.40 12.42
N GLN A 478 24.76 -13.84 11.94
CA GLN A 478 25.99 -13.70 12.73
C GLN A 478 25.83 -12.76 13.94
N ARG A 479 24.74 -11.99 13.97
CA ARG A 479 24.36 -11.06 15.04
C ARG A 479 22.99 -11.43 15.62
N ALA A 480 22.60 -12.71 15.57
CA ALA A 480 21.28 -13.18 15.99
C ALA A 480 21.00 -12.98 17.49
N ASP A 481 22.03 -12.74 18.31
CA ASP A 481 21.87 -12.29 19.69
C ASP A 481 21.28 -10.87 19.78
N ARG A 482 21.55 -10.00 18.80
CA ARG A 482 21.13 -8.59 18.76
C ARG A 482 20.03 -8.31 17.75
N ILE A 483 20.08 -8.88 16.56
CA ILE A 483 19.09 -8.65 15.50
C ILE A 483 17.99 -9.69 15.64
N LYS A 484 16.77 -9.24 15.95
CA LYS A 484 15.61 -10.10 16.21
C LYS A 484 14.54 -9.99 15.14
N TYR A 485 14.63 -8.97 14.32
CA TYR A 485 13.69 -8.72 13.25
C TYR A 485 14.45 -8.28 12.00
N SER A 486 14.05 -8.79 10.84
CA SER A 486 14.50 -8.26 9.56
C SER A 486 13.40 -8.34 8.52
N ALA A 487 13.30 -7.30 7.68
CA ALA A 487 12.33 -7.25 6.61
C ALA A 487 12.90 -6.63 5.34
N ILE A 488 12.81 -7.38 4.24
CA ILE A 488 13.13 -6.83 2.92
C ILE A 488 12.05 -5.81 2.55
N TYR A 489 12.45 -4.69 1.96
CA TYR A 489 11.51 -3.79 1.30
C TYR A 489 11.56 -4.11 -0.20
N HIS A 490 10.67 -4.93 -0.76
CA HIS A 490 9.26 -5.11 -0.37
C HIS A 490 8.67 -6.50 -0.72
N LEU A 491 7.39 -6.70 -0.42
CA LEU A 491 6.63 -7.92 -0.70
C LEU A 491 6.42 -8.18 -2.21
N THR A 492 5.69 -7.28 -2.88
CA THR A 492 5.28 -7.40 -4.28
C THR A 492 5.52 -6.12 -5.07
N ASN A 493 5.90 -6.27 -6.35
CA ASN A 493 6.15 -5.25 -7.37
C ASN A 493 7.17 -4.16 -7.00
N VAL A 494 6.82 -3.26 -6.08
CA VAL A 494 7.63 -2.10 -5.67
C VAL A 494 8.87 -2.59 -4.96
N MET A 495 10.04 -2.63 -5.62
CA MET A 495 11.25 -3.30 -5.10
C MET A 495 10.93 -4.69 -4.51
N GLY A 496 9.95 -5.37 -5.13
CA GLY A 496 9.28 -6.52 -4.54
C GLY A 496 10.00 -7.83 -4.79
N SER A 497 9.92 -8.76 -3.83
CA SER A 497 10.45 -10.12 -3.99
C SER A 497 9.70 -10.90 -5.08
N TYR A 498 8.42 -10.59 -5.30
CA TYR A 498 7.62 -11.09 -6.41
C TYR A 498 7.17 -9.96 -7.32
N VAL A 499 7.19 -10.22 -8.63
CA VAL A 499 6.58 -9.34 -9.63
C VAL A 499 5.33 -10.01 -10.16
N ALA A 500 4.17 -9.41 -9.88
CA ALA A 500 2.91 -9.73 -10.50
C ALA A 500 2.67 -8.73 -11.64
N SER A 501 2.42 -9.23 -12.85
CA SER A 501 2.21 -8.37 -14.02
C SER A 501 1.08 -7.36 -13.73
N PRO A 502 1.37 -6.06 -13.79
CA PRO A 502 0.33 -5.07 -13.68
C PRO A 502 -0.52 -5.03 -14.94
N LEU A 503 -1.76 -4.58 -14.77
CA LEU A 503 -2.70 -4.41 -15.86
C LEU A 503 -2.70 -2.97 -16.41
N TYR A 504 -1.76 -2.13 -15.96
CA TYR A 504 -1.76 -0.70 -16.26
C TYR A 504 -0.39 -0.02 -16.04
N GLU A 505 -0.23 1.15 -16.65
CA GLU A 505 0.86 2.10 -16.41
C GLU A 505 0.35 3.28 -15.57
N TRP A 506 1.23 4.16 -15.10
CA TRP A 506 0.85 5.40 -14.42
C TRP A 506 1.36 6.63 -15.16
N GLU A 507 0.58 7.70 -15.15
CA GLU A 507 0.96 8.99 -15.70
C GLU A 507 0.92 10.09 -14.64
N MET A 508 1.90 11.00 -14.71
CA MET A 508 1.90 12.21 -13.89
C MET A 508 0.90 13.20 -14.46
N VAL A 509 -0.06 13.60 -13.63
CA VAL A 509 -1.03 14.65 -13.94
C VAL A 509 -0.64 15.92 -13.19
N PHE A 510 -0.52 17.04 -13.91
CA PHE A 510 -0.20 18.32 -13.29
C PHE A 510 -1.42 18.88 -12.52
N LEU A 511 -1.26 19.05 -11.21
CA LEU A 511 -2.31 19.51 -10.27
C LEU A 511 -1.95 20.87 -9.66
N GLY A 512 -1.55 21.83 -10.49
CA GLY A 512 -1.02 23.11 -10.03
C GLY A 512 0.45 23.01 -9.60
N ARG A 513 0.83 23.49 -8.41
CA ARG A 513 2.25 23.57 -7.98
C ARG A 513 2.87 22.23 -7.55
N ARG A 514 2.08 21.18 -7.35
CA ARG A 514 2.53 19.85 -6.92
C ARG A 514 1.68 18.84 -7.69
N GLY A 515 2.25 18.18 -8.71
CA GLY A 515 1.54 17.17 -9.52
C GLY A 515 1.17 15.93 -8.70
N GLY A 516 0.37 15.03 -9.28
CA GLY A 516 0.05 13.72 -8.71
C GLY A 516 0.04 12.62 -9.77
N TRP A 517 -0.15 11.37 -9.36
CA TRP A 517 -0.13 10.20 -10.26
C TRP A 517 -1.50 9.55 -10.39
N VAL A 518 -1.86 9.14 -11.60
CA VAL A 518 -3.07 8.34 -11.90
C VAL A 518 -2.72 7.13 -12.76
N ALA A 519 -3.33 5.99 -12.49
CA ALA A 519 -3.12 4.77 -13.26
C ALA A 519 -3.90 4.83 -14.58
N LEU A 520 -3.30 4.53 -15.74
CA LEU A 520 -3.86 4.64 -17.09
C LEU A 520 -3.82 3.32 -17.88
N SER A 521 -4.74 3.18 -18.84
CA SER A 521 -5.05 1.95 -19.59
C SER A 521 -3.92 1.47 -20.51
#